data_AF-A0A495DJI9-F1
#
_entry.id   AF-A0A495DJI9-F1
#
_cell.length_a   1.000
_cell.length_b   1.000
_cell.length_c   1.000
_cell.angle_alpha   90.00
_cell.angle_beta   90.00
_cell.angle_gamma   90.00
#
_symmetry.space_group_name_H-M   'P 1'
#
loop_
_entity.id
_entity.type
_entity.pdbx_description
1 polymer ?
#
loop_
_entity_poly.entity_id
_entity_poly.type
_entity_poly.pdbx_seq_one_letter_code
_entity_poly.pdbx_strand_id
1 'polypeptide(L)'
;MLTRILLSAITATVLSACTYSVSGQGDNRSVESAGLVASRNVDVPGDAEFSGMFVGADGDVGGNLDLAGATVRSDARVGGNLIAAGGRVRFTGTVAGDAEIDAGTGYVDAIINGNLVIAAGRMELAGRVDGGLEMDGGRMILRADIAGPVAVRGHGRDNDRGNGRVELAGRLQQGGMICAAEVEIRSNARIEGDLLVISNQRPSGDGFRFEALGDRSCKYI
;
A
#
# COMPACT_ATOMS: atom_id res chain seq x y z
N MET A 1 -25.89 -27.08 -60.25
CA MET A 1 -24.85 -26.05 -60.43
C MET A 1 -25.44 -24.68 -60.14
N LEU A 2 -25.17 -24.13 -58.96
CA LEU A 2 -24.72 -22.75 -58.68
C LEU A 2 -24.85 -22.51 -57.17
N THR A 3 -23.71 -22.39 -56.50
CA THR A 3 -23.52 -22.32 -55.06
C THR A 3 -23.87 -20.93 -54.54
N ARG A 4 -24.79 -20.84 -53.55
CA ARG A 4 -25.09 -19.59 -52.83
C ARG A 4 -24.03 -19.40 -51.73
N ILE A 5 -23.16 -18.42 -51.92
CA ILE A 5 -22.17 -18.01 -50.90
C ILE A 5 -22.79 -16.91 -50.03
N LEU A 6 -22.88 -17.20 -48.74
CA LEU A 6 -23.25 -16.27 -47.67
C LEU A 6 -22.13 -15.23 -47.49
N LEU A 7 -22.47 -13.94 -47.51
CA LEU A 7 -21.62 -12.88 -46.94
C LEU A 7 -22.26 -12.40 -45.62
N SER A 8 -21.74 -12.89 -44.51
CA SER A 8 -21.94 -12.32 -43.18
C SER A 8 -21.02 -11.11 -43.03
N ALA A 9 -21.59 -9.91 -43.06
CA ALA A 9 -20.87 -8.67 -42.74
C ALA A 9 -20.60 -8.63 -41.23
N ILE A 10 -19.37 -8.91 -40.83
CA ILE A 10 -18.89 -8.66 -39.47
C ILE A 10 -18.55 -7.17 -39.38
N THR A 11 -19.44 -6.38 -38.79
CA THR A 11 -19.15 -4.99 -38.42
C THR A 11 -18.21 -4.98 -37.22
N ALA A 12 -16.92 -4.83 -37.48
CA ALA A 12 -15.93 -4.54 -36.44
C ALA A 12 -16.13 -3.09 -35.97
N THR A 13 -16.84 -2.91 -34.85
CA THR A 13 -16.87 -1.61 -34.16
C THR A 13 -15.52 -1.39 -33.49
N VAL A 14 -14.65 -0.65 -34.16
CA VAL A 14 -13.44 -0.09 -33.54
C VAL A 14 -13.91 0.95 -32.53
N LEU A 15 -14.00 0.60 -31.24
CA LEU A 15 -14.07 1.61 -30.19
C LEU A 15 -12.74 2.36 -30.20
N SER A 16 -12.74 3.55 -30.77
CA SER A 16 -11.69 4.52 -30.52
C SER A 16 -11.75 4.85 -29.02
N ALA A 17 -10.88 4.24 -28.24
CA ALA A 17 -10.65 4.64 -26.87
C ALA A 17 -10.09 6.05 -26.91
N CYS A 18 -10.96 7.06 -26.89
CA CYS A 18 -10.54 8.43 -26.70
C CYS A 18 -9.88 8.51 -25.32
N THR A 19 -8.56 8.48 -25.30
CA THR A 19 -7.77 8.71 -24.10
C THR A 19 -7.83 10.20 -23.81
N TYR A 20 -8.76 10.60 -22.95
CA TYR A 20 -8.78 11.95 -22.42
C TYR A 20 -7.79 12.00 -21.25
N SER A 21 -6.68 12.70 -21.46
CA SER A 21 -5.80 13.15 -20.38
C SER A 21 -6.13 14.61 -20.12
N VAL A 22 -6.62 14.93 -18.92
CA VAL A 22 -6.76 16.31 -18.46
C VAL A 22 -5.58 16.59 -17.54
N SER A 23 -4.78 17.59 -17.87
CA SER A 23 -3.70 18.07 -17.00
C SER A 23 -3.84 19.57 -16.80
N GLY A 24 -3.81 20.03 -15.56
CA GLY A 24 -3.88 21.44 -15.19
C GLY A 24 -2.75 21.84 -14.25
N GLN A 25 -2.35 23.11 -14.31
CA GLN A 25 -1.52 23.73 -13.29
C GLN A 25 -2.45 24.55 -12.39
N GLY A 26 -2.56 24.21 -11.11
CA GLY A 26 -3.39 24.93 -10.14
C GLY A 26 -2.78 26.27 -9.73
N ASP A 27 -3.59 27.15 -9.12
CA ASP A 27 -3.23 28.53 -8.77
C ASP A 27 -2.00 28.65 -7.84
N ASN A 28 -1.59 27.57 -7.15
CA ASN A 28 -0.41 27.52 -6.28
C ASN A 28 0.79 26.76 -6.88
N ARG A 29 0.84 26.60 -8.21
CA ARG A 29 1.80 25.73 -8.90
C ARG A 29 1.66 24.25 -8.55
N SER A 30 0.45 23.82 -8.18
CA SER A 30 0.07 22.41 -8.04
C SER A 30 -0.20 21.78 -9.41
N VAL A 31 -0.30 20.46 -9.47
CA VAL A 31 -0.78 19.78 -10.67
C VAL A 31 -1.88 18.77 -10.36
N GLU A 32 -2.88 18.75 -11.23
CA GLU A 32 -3.84 17.66 -11.34
C GLU A 32 -3.66 16.95 -12.69
N SER A 33 -3.70 15.62 -12.70
CA SER A 33 -3.69 14.79 -13.91
C SER A 33 -4.71 13.67 -13.81
N ALA A 34 -5.73 13.69 -14.68
CA ALA A 34 -6.77 12.67 -14.72
C ALA A 34 -6.88 12.03 -16.10
N GLY A 35 -7.12 10.72 -16.17
CA GLY A 35 -7.37 10.03 -17.44
C GLY A 35 -7.20 8.52 -17.38
N LEU A 36 -7.27 7.84 -18.53
CA LEU A 36 -6.95 6.40 -18.58
C LEU A 36 -5.51 6.13 -18.10
N VAL A 37 -4.58 7.00 -18.53
CA VAL A 37 -3.19 7.02 -18.08
C VAL A 37 -2.90 8.42 -17.56
N ALA A 38 -2.66 8.54 -16.27
CA ALA A 38 -2.20 9.76 -15.63
C ALA A 38 -0.77 9.49 -15.15
N SER A 39 0.20 9.63 -16.05
CA SER A 39 1.60 9.34 -15.72
C SER A 39 2.57 10.37 -16.29
N ARG A 40 3.41 10.95 -15.42
CA ARG A 40 4.46 11.92 -15.82
C ARG A 40 5.50 12.13 -14.71
N ASN A 41 6.62 12.75 -15.09
CA ASN A 41 7.53 13.39 -14.13
C ASN A 41 6.92 14.70 -13.62
N VAL A 42 7.00 14.92 -12.32
CA VAL A 42 6.45 16.05 -11.58
C VAL A 42 7.59 16.75 -10.87
N ASP A 43 7.72 18.05 -11.10
CA ASP A 43 8.58 18.95 -10.33
C ASP A 43 7.74 20.19 -10.02
N VAL A 44 7.01 20.10 -8.91
CA VAL A 44 6.07 21.15 -8.49
C VAL A 44 6.29 21.49 -7.03
N PRO A 45 6.26 22.78 -6.66
CA PRO A 45 6.43 23.18 -5.27
C PRO A 45 5.13 23.05 -4.45
N GLY A 46 3.99 22.90 -5.11
CA GLY A 46 2.68 22.68 -4.48
C GLY A 46 2.33 21.19 -4.44
N ASP A 47 1.03 20.92 -4.44
CA ASP A 47 0.47 19.58 -4.38
C ASP A 47 0.40 18.92 -5.77
N ALA A 48 0.24 17.60 -5.78
CA ALA A 48 0.07 16.82 -6.99
C ALA A 48 -1.03 15.77 -6.81
N GLU A 49 -2.03 15.76 -7.68
CA GLU A 49 -3.12 14.78 -7.68
C GLU A 49 -3.17 14.05 -9.02
N PHE A 50 -3.16 12.71 -8.98
CA PHE A 50 -3.20 11.86 -10.15
C PHE A 50 -4.27 10.79 -10.02
N SER A 51 -5.21 10.75 -10.97
CA SER A 51 -6.27 9.75 -10.99
C SER A 51 -6.41 9.06 -12.35
N GLY A 52 -6.58 7.73 -12.35
CA GLY A 52 -6.72 7.00 -13.61
C GLY A 52 -6.72 5.48 -13.52
N MET A 53 -6.65 4.79 -14.67
CA MET A 53 -6.45 3.34 -14.67
C MET A 53 -4.98 3.00 -14.36
N PHE A 54 -4.06 3.70 -15.01
CA PHE A 54 -2.62 3.63 -14.75
C PHE A 54 -2.13 4.99 -14.29
N VAL A 55 -1.65 5.04 -13.06
CA VAL A 55 -1.17 6.25 -12.40
C VAL A 55 0.31 6.15 -12.12
N GLY A 56 1.06 7.20 -12.44
CA GLY A 56 2.41 7.35 -11.93
C GLY A 56 2.93 8.79 -11.90
N ALA A 57 3.45 9.19 -10.76
CA ALA A 57 4.07 10.49 -10.57
C ALA A 57 5.46 10.26 -10.01
N ASP A 58 6.48 10.59 -10.78
CA ASP A 58 7.89 10.48 -10.39
C ASP A 58 8.48 11.89 -10.29
N GLY A 59 9.56 12.10 -9.52
CA GLY A 59 10.16 13.43 -9.31
C GLY A 59 9.87 14.05 -7.95
N ASP A 60 9.80 15.39 -7.87
CA ASP A 60 9.71 16.13 -6.62
C ASP A 60 8.34 16.86 -6.52
N VAL A 61 7.64 16.62 -5.41
CA VAL A 61 6.37 17.26 -5.04
C VAL A 61 6.60 17.98 -3.72
N GLY A 62 6.56 19.32 -3.73
CA GLY A 62 6.82 20.13 -2.54
C GLY A 62 5.75 20.03 -1.46
N GLY A 63 4.50 19.80 -1.87
CA GLY A 63 3.35 19.59 -0.99
C GLY A 63 2.94 18.13 -0.89
N ASN A 64 1.63 17.90 -0.86
CA ASN A 64 1.01 16.57 -0.77
C ASN A 64 0.94 15.88 -2.14
N LEU A 65 0.97 14.56 -2.13
CA LEU A 65 0.82 13.72 -3.32
C LEU A 65 -0.34 12.73 -3.14
N ASP A 66 -1.36 12.86 -3.98
CA ASP A 66 -2.52 11.97 -4.01
C ASP A 66 -2.53 11.15 -5.31
N LEU A 67 -2.49 9.82 -5.19
CA LEU A 67 -2.44 8.88 -6.31
C LEU A 67 -3.59 7.87 -6.22
N ALA A 68 -4.50 7.87 -7.20
CA ALA A 68 -5.64 6.97 -7.19
C ALA A 68 -5.81 6.24 -8.54
N GLY A 69 -5.65 4.92 -8.56
CA GLY A 69 -5.92 4.17 -9.78
C GLY A 69 -5.93 2.65 -9.68
N ALA A 70 -6.24 1.96 -10.78
CA ALA A 70 -6.20 0.49 -10.77
C ALA A 70 -4.77 -0.03 -10.53
N THR A 71 -3.78 0.63 -11.12
CA THR A 71 -2.35 0.45 -10.83
C THR A 71 -1.70 1.80 -10.56
N VAL A 72 -1.06 1.93 -9.40
CA VAL A 72 -0.27 3.10 -8.99
C VAL A 72 1.20 2.70 -8.89
N ARG A 73 2.09 3.47 -9.51
CA ARG A 73 3.54 3.35 -9.35
C ARG A 73 4.16 4.74 -9.20
N SER A 74 4.96 4.95 -8.16
CA SER A 74 5.67 6.22 -7.96
C SER A 74 6.97 6.00 -7.19
N ASP A 75 8.00 6.77 -7.51
CA ASP A 75 9.22 6.93 -6.70
C ASP A 75 9.45 8.37 -6.22
N ALA A 76 8.38 9.18 -6.21
CA ALA A 76 8.46 10.61 -5.93
C ALA A 76 9.02 10.94 -4.53
N ARG A 77 9.67 12.09 -4.43
CA ARG A 77 9.96 12.76 -3.16
C ARG A 77 8.80 13.70 -2.84
N VAL A 78 8.10 13.41 -1.75
CA VAL A 78 6.93 14.14 -1.28
C VAL A 78 7.32 14.97 -0.06
N GLY A 79 7.18 16.29 -0.17
CA GLY A 79 7.50 17.25 0.88
C GLY A 79 6.42 17.37 1.96
N GLY A 80 5.19 16.97 1.66
CA GLY A 80 4.08 16.82 2.59
C GLY A 80 3.70 15.35 2.83
N ASN A 81 2.40 15.07 2.76
CA ASN A 81 1.82 13.75 2.98
C ASN A 81 1.57 13.01 1.65
N LEU A 82 1.52 11.68 1.73
CA LEU A 82 1.20 10.80 0.61
C LEU A 82 -0.12 10.07 0.86
N ILE A 83 -1.01 10.07 -0.13
CA ILE A 83 -2.11 9.11 -0.23
C ILE A 83 -1.92 8.31 -1.52
N ALA A 84 -1.88 6.98 -1.44
CA ALA A 84 -1.85 6.13 -2.62
C ALA A 84 -2.86 4.98 -2.53
N ALA A 85 -3.86 5.00 -3.40
CA ALA A 85 -4.95 4.03 -3.45
C ALA A 85 -4.98 3.28 -4.79
N GLY A 86 -5.07 1.95 -4.74
CA GLY A 86 -5.28 1.18 -5.95
C GLY A 86 -5.40 -0.33 -5.83
N GLY A 87 -5.73 -0.99 -6.94
CA GLY A 87 -5.72 -2.46 -7.01
C GLY A 87 -4.30 -3.02 -6.81
N ARG A 88 -3.31 -2.34 -7.38
CA ARG A 88 -1.88 -2.56 -7.16
C ARG A 88 -1.19 -1.23 -6.87
N VAL A 89 -0.45 -1.15 -5.77
CA VAL A 89 0.34 0.03 -5.41
C VAL A 89 1.81 -0.37 -5.30
N ARG A 90 2.70 0.40 -5.95
CA ARG A 90 4.15 0.32 -5.73
C ARG A 90 4.69 1.72 -5.45
N PHE A 91 5.23 1.93 -4.25
CA PHE A 91 5.86 3.20 -3.87
C PHE A 91 7.30 2.95 -3.39
N THR A 92 8.27 3.66 -3.96
CA THR A 92 9.70 3.52 -3.60
C THR A 92 10.42 4.84 -3.34
N GLY A 93 9.65 5.89 -3.06
CA GLY A 93 10.16 7.24 -2.88
C GLY A 93 10.41 7.61 -1.41
N THR A 94 10.29 8.90 -1.11
CA THR A 94 10.42 9.44 0.25
C THR A 94 9.24 10.34 0.57
N VAL A 95 8.74 10.29 1.80
CA VAL A 95 7.64 11.13 2.28
C VAL A 95 8.08 11.84 3.56
N ALA A 96 8.07 13.17 3.54
CA ALA A 96 8.48 13.98 4.68
C ALA A 96 7.43 14.05 5.78
N GLY A 97 6.15 13.86 5.45
CA GLY A 97 5.04 13.75 6.39
C GLY A 97 4.52 12.33 6.59
N ASP A 98 3.21 12.23 6.77
CA ASP A 98 2.50 10.96 6.95
C ASP A 98 2.17 10.31 5.59
N ALA A 99 1.95 9.00 5.59
CA ALA A 99 1.54 8.26 4.40
C ALA A 99 0.35 7.34 4.68
N GLU A 100 -0.59 7.29 3.74
CA GLU A 100 -1.75 6.39 3.74
C GLU A 100 -1.76 5.57 2.44
N ILE A 101 -1.82 4.25 2.55
CA ILE A 101 -1.75 3.34 1.40
C ILE A 101 -2.90 2.32 1.45
N ASP A 102 -3.78 2.41 0.46
CA ASP A 102 -4.86 1.46 0.24
C ASP A 102 -4.57 0.57 -0.97
N ALA A 103 -4.41 -0.74 -0.77
CA ALA A 103 -3.98 -1.62 -1.85
C ALA A 103 -4.65 -3.00 -1.89
N GLY A 104 -5.12 -3.42 -3.06
CA GLY A 104 -5.40 -4.85 -3.27
C GLY A 104 -4.14 -5.71 -3.11
N THR A 105 -3.02 -5.22 -3.63
CA THR A 105 -1.66 -5.73 -3.42
C THR A 105 -0.67 -4.56 -3.43
N GLY A 106 0.09 -4.40 -2.36
CA GLY A 106 1.06 -3.32 -2.19
C GLY A 106 2.50 -3.80 -2.09
N TYR A 107 3.42 -2.97 -2.58
CA TYR A 107 4.84 -3.01 -2.28
C TYR A 107 5.31 -1.60 -1.95
N VAL A 108 5.78 -1.38 -0.73
CA VAL A 108 6.31 -0.11 -0.28
C VAL A 108 7.74 -0.34 0.18
N ASP A 109 8.70 0.35 -0.44
CA ASP A 109 10.11 0.36 -0.04
C ASP A 109 10.59 1.81 -0.01
N ALA A 110 10.27 2.49 1.08
CA ALA A 110 10.32 3.96 1.16
C ALA A 110 10.86 4.45 2.50
N ILE A 111 11.24 5.73 2.54
CA ILE A 111 11.51 6.45 3.79
C ILE A 111 10.30 7.33 4.09
N ILE A 112 9.61 7.05 5.19
CA ILE A 112 8.46 7.82 5.68
C ILE A 112 8.86 8.46 7.01
N ASN A 113 8.94 9.78 7.05
CA ASN A 113 9.37 10.49 8.26
C ASN A 113 8.23 10.66 9.29
N GLY A 114 6.98 10.55 8.84
CA GLY A 114 5.79 10.54 9.69
C GLY A 114 5.27 9.13 9.99
N ASN A 115 3.98 9.06 10.30
CA ASN A 115 3.23 7.82 10.51
C ASN A 115 2.85 7.18 9.17
N LEU A 116 2.67 5.87 9.20
CA LEU A 116 2.24 5.09 8.05
C LEU A 116 0.96 4.32 8.40
N VAL A 117 -0.08 4.53 7.61
CA VAL A 117 -1.33 3.78 7.65
C VAL A 117 -1.45 2.94 6.38
N ILE A 118 -1.72 1.65 6.52
CA ILE A 118 -1.87 0.73 5.39
C ILE A 118 -3.13 -0.11 5.56
N ALA A 119 -3.99 -0.15 4.54
CA ALA A 119 -5.00 -1.19 4.41
C ALA A 119 -4.77 -1.97 3.11
N ALA A 120 -4.44 -3.26 3.21
CA ALA A 120 -4.13 -4.04 2.02
C ALA A 120 -4.47 -5.53 2.07
N GLY A 121 -4.96 -6.08 0.96
CA GLY A 121 -5.17 -7.53 0.85
C GLY A 121 -3.86 -8.31 0.97
N ARG A 122 -2.79 -7.79 0.37
CA ARG A 122 -1.41 -8.25 0.51
C ARG A 122 -0.47 -7.06 0.54
N MET A 123 0.49 -7.03 1.45
CA MET A 123 1.49 -5.97 1.53
C MET A 123 2.88 -6.54 1.81
N GLU A 124 3.88 -6.01 1.12
CA GLU A 124 5.29 -6.06 1.51
C GLU A 124 5.76 -4.64 1.82
N LEU A 125 6.18 -4.41 3.07
CA LEU A 125 6.68 -3.14 3.57
C LEU A 125 8.16 -3.26 3.91
N ALA A 126 8.99 -2.43 3.28
CA ALA A 126 10.41 -2.29 3.46
C ALA A 126 10.79 -0.80 3.61
N GLY A 127 12.08 -0.53 3.84
CA GLY A 127 12.57 0.83 4.07
C GLY A 127 12.51 1.24 5.55
N ARG A 128 12.15 2.49 5.81
CA ARG A 128 12.12 3.09 7.16
C ARG A 128 10.85 3.89 7.39
N VAL A 129 10.28 3.75 8.59
CA VAL A 129 9.19 4.59 9.10
C VAL A 129 9.64 5.19 10.43
N ASP A 130 9.77 6.51 10.49
CA ASP A 130 10.20 7.21 11.71
C ASP A 130 9.04 7.38 12.71
N GLY A 131 7.80 7.43 12.22
CA GLY A 131 6.59 7.43 13.05
C GLY A 131 6.06 6.03 13.38
N GLY A 132 4.79 5.99 13.80
CA GLY A 132 4.07 4.75 14.07
C GLY A 132 3.58 4.05 12.79
N LEU A 133 3.32 2.76 12.91
CA LEU A 133 2.69 1.96 11.85
C LEU A 133 1.33 1.45 12.31
N GLU A 134 0.28 1.80 11.58
CA GLU A 134 -1.00 1.10 11.63
C GLU A 134 -1.20 0.33 10.32
N MET A 135 -1.44 -0.97 10.43
CA MET A 135 -1.49 -1.82 9.24
C MET A 135 -2.53 -2.92 9.35
N ASP A 136 -3.37 -2.99 8.34
CA ASP A 136 -4.54 -3.84 8.24
C ASP A 136 -4.44 -4.68 6.96
N GLY A 137 -4.56 -6.00 7.05
CA GLY A 137 -4.51 -6.80 5.82
C GLY A 137 -4.52 -8.31 5.93
N GLY A 138 -4.62 -8.99 4.78
CA GLY A 138 -4.66 -10.44 4.69
C GLY A 138 -3.32 -11.14 4.81
N ARG A 139 -2.35 -10.67 4.02
CA ARG A 139 -0.98 -11.20 4.07
C ARG A 139 0.01 -10.06 4.12
N MET A 140 0.84 -10.05 5.14
CA MET A 140 1.71 -8.94 5.46
C MET A 140 3.14 -9.42 5.67
N ILE A 141 4.10 -8.78 5.01
CA ILE A 141 5.53 -9.00 5.20
C ILE A 141 6.15 -7.67 5.61
N LEU A 142 6.64 -7.61 6.85
CA LEU A 142 7.22 -6.40 7.45
C LEU A 142 8.74 -6.56 7.50
N ARG A 143 9.44 -5.95 6.54
CA ARG A 143 10.90 -5.86 6.46
C ARG A 143 11.45 -4.51 6.92
N ALA A 144 10.59 -3.51 7.12
CA ALA A 144 11.00 -2.15 7.45
C ALA A 144 11.60 -2.00 8.85
N ASP A 145 12.38 -0.93 9.03
CA ASP A 145 12.79 -0.38 10.33
C ASP A 145 11.76 0.65 10.78
N ILE A 146 11.05 0.36 11.87
CA ILE A 146 9.96 1.19 12.37
C ILE A 146 10.35 1.73 13.74
N ALA A 147 10.46 3.05 13.84
CA ALA A 147 10.88 3.73 15.06
C ALA A 147 9.73 3.93 16.05
N GLY A 148 8.52 4.21 15.56
CA GLY A 148 7.32 4.34 16.38
C GLY A 148 6.68 3.00 16.79
N PRO A 149 5.59 3.05 17.56
CA PRO A 149 4.81 1.86 17.93
C PRO A 149 4.11 1.26 16.70
N VAL A 150 3.90 -0.06 16.72
CA VAL A 150 3.15 -0.78 15.67
C VAL A 150 1.80 -1.29 16.16
N ALA A 151 0.80 -1.23 15.29
CA ALA A 151 -0.49 -1.89 15.43
C ALA A 151 -0.81 -2.61 14.12
N VAL A 152 -0.61 -3.93 14.09
CA VAL A 152 -0.72 -4.75 12.87
C VAL A 152 -1.83 -5.79 13.04
N ARG A 153 -2.86 -5.72 12.19
CA ARG A 153 -4.07 -6.56 12.27
C ARG A 153 -4.24 -7.39 10.99
N GLY A 154 -3.87 -8.66 11.10
CA GLY A 154 -3.96 -9.72 10.10
C GLY A 154 -5.37 -10.31 9.97
N HIS A 155 -6.12 -9.93 8.93
CA HIS A 155 -7.46 -10.42 8.63
C HIS A 155 -7.61 -10.87 7.18
N GLY A 156 -8.22 -12.03 6.93
CA GLY A 156 -8.46 -12.53 5.56
C GLY A 156 -9.49 -11.71 4.76
N ARG A 157 -9.62 -11.98 3.45
CA ARG A 157 -10.78 -11.53 2.67
C ARG A 157 -12.01 -12.32 3.12
N ASP A 158 -13.14 -11.63 3.31
CA ASP A 158 -14.48 -12.17 3.50
C ASP A 158 -14.63 -13.33 4.50
N ASN A 159 -15.13 -13.06 5.72
CA ASN A 159 -15.58 -14.06 6.70
C ASN A 159 -14.56 -15.14 7.15
N ASP A 160 -13.35 -15.15 6.60
CA ASP A 160 -12.28 -16.06 6.96
C ASP A 160 -11.61 -15.62 8.27
N ARG A 161 -12.20 -16.06 9.38
CA ARG A 161 -11.71 -15.89 10.76
C ARG A 161 -10.30 -16.45 11.03
N GLY A 162 -9.53 -16.87 10.03
CA GLY A 162 -8.34 -17.69 10.26
C GLY A 162 -7.20 -17.60 9.24
N ASN A 163 -7.26 -16.75 8.23
CA ASN A 163 -6.26 -16.75 7.15
C ASN A 163 -5.30 -15.55 7.16
N GLY A 164 -5.43 -14.66 8.15
CA GLY A 164 -4.51 -13.53 8.31
C GLY A 164 -3.11 -14.03 8.65
N ARG A 165 -2.10 -13.65 7.85
CA ARG A 165 -0.70 -13.98 8.11
C ARG A 165 0.17 -12.73 8.16
N VAL A 166 0.96 -12.60 9.22
CA VAL A 166 1.98 -11.57 9.39
C VAL A 166 3.35 -12.23 9.50
N GLU A 167 4.30 -11.78 8.68
CA GLU A 167 5.70 -12.14 8.77
C GLU A 167 6.52 -10.91 9.15
N LEU A 168 7.19 -10.98 10.29
CA LEU A 168 8.11 -9.93 10.76
C LEU A 168 9.55 -10.34 10.46
N ALA A 169 10.24 -9.53 9.66
CA ALA A 169 11.65 -9.67 9.30
C ALA A 169 12.46 -8.38 9.50
N GLY A 170 11.79 -7.27 9.85
CA GLY A 170 12.38 -5.96 10.05
C GLY A 170 12.76 -5.65 11.50
N ARG A 171 12.86 -4.36 11.82
CA ARG A 171 13.14 -3.88 13.18
C ARG A 171 11.97 -3.08 13.73
N LEU A 172 11.56 -3.40 14.97
CA LEU A 172 10.56 -2.66 15.74
C LEU A 172 11.24 -2.04 16.96
N GLN A 173 11.44 -0.72 16.96
CA GLN A 173 12.19 -0.05 18.02
C GLN A 173 11.36 0.10 19.30
N GLN A 174 10.08 0.48 19.18
CA GLN A 174 9.17 0.64 20.33
C GLN A 174 8.27 -0.57 20.59
N GLY A 175 8.30 -1.59 19.73
CA GLY A 175 7.38 -2.72 19.82
C GLY A 175 5.95 -2.32 19.44
N GLY A 176 4.95 -2.83 20.15
CA GLY A 176 3.54 -2.60 19.86
C GLY A 176 2.71 -3.87 19.89
N MET A 177 1.79 -4.03 18.94
CA MET A 177 0.91 -5.19 18.84
C MET A 177 0.86 -5.75 17.42
N ILE A 178 0.98 -7.07 17.31
CA ILE A 178 0.70 -7.83 16.10
C ILE A 178 -0.37 -8.87 16.43
N CYS A 179 -1.53 -8.77 15.77
CA CYS A 179 -2.59 -9.76 15.85
C CYS A 179 -2.82 -10.38 14.48
N ALA A 180 -2.69 -11.70 14.34
CA ALA A 180 -3.05 -12.42 13.13
C ALA A 180 -3.31 -13.89 13.45
N ALA A 181 -3.99 -14.62 12.57
CA ALA A 181 -4.16 -16.07 12.75
C ALA A 181 -2.79 -16.78 12.80
N GLU A 182 -1.89 -16.39 11.91
CA GLU A 182 -0.50 -16.85 11.87
C GLU A 182 0.47 -15.67 11.95
N VAL A 183 1.40 -15.73 12.89
CA VAL A 183 2.51 -14.77 13.01
C VAL A 183 3.82 -15.55 12.93
N GLU A 184 4.68 -15.14 12.00
CA GLU A 184 6.03 -15.67 11.86
C GLU A 184 7.05 -14.56 12.17
N ILE A 185 7.93 -14.81 13.13
CA ILE A 185 9.04 -13.92 13.45
C ILE A 185 10.30 -14.54 12.88
N ARG A 186 10.88 -13.89 11.87
CA ARG A 186 12.08 -14.36 11.19
C ARG A 186 13.31 -14.15 12.08
N SER A 187 14.34 -14.96 11.88
CA SER A 187 15.58 -14.90 12.67
C SER A 187 16.35 -13.58 12.58
N ASN A 188 16.12 -12.79 11.52
CA ASN A 188 16.72 -11.47 11.33
C ASN A 188 15.85 -10.33 11.88
N ALA A 189 14.67 -10.62 12.42
CA ALA A 189 13.83 -9.62 13.07
C ALA A 189 14.51 -9.10 14.34
N ARG A 190 14.35 -7.79 14.60
CA ARG A 190 14.84 -7.14 15.83
C ARG A 190 13.68 -6.46 16.54
N ILE A 191 13.41 -6.86 17.78
CA ILE A 191 12.36 -6.29 18.61
C ILE A 191 13.08 -5.67 19.81
N GLU A 192 13.10 -4.34 19.88
CA GLU A 192 13.80 -3.60 20.93
C GLU A 192 12.85 -3.16 22.06
N GLY A 193 11.58 -2.89 21.73
CA GLY A 193 10.53 -2.52 22.67
C GLY A 193 9.55 -3.65 22.98
N ASP A 194 8.54 -3.35 23.80
CA ASP A 194 7.53 -4.32 24.23
C ASP A 194 6.58 -4.69 23.09
N LEU A 195 6.71 -5.90 22.55
CA LEU A 195 5.79 -6.44 21.55
C LEU A 195 4.81 -7.42 22.18
N LEU A 196 3.51 -7.21 21.97
CA LEU A 196 2.47 -8.21 22.19
C LEU A 196 2.11 -8.89 20.88
N VAL A 197 2.24 -10.21 20.84
CA VAL A 197 1.81 -11.02 19.71
C VAL A 197 0.59 -11.85 20.08
N ILE A 198 -0.47 -11.69 19.30
CA ILE A 198 -1.74 -12.41 19.45
C ILE A 198 -1.95 -13.29 18.23
N SER A 199 -1.87 -14.60 18.40
CA SER A 199 -2.00 -15.55 17.28
C SER A 199 -2.53 -16.92 17.70
N ASN A 200 -2.91 -17.76 16.74
CA ASN A 200 -3.45 -19.09 17.02
C ASN A 200 -2.42 -19.99 17.71
N GLN A 201 -1.15 -19.84 17.33
CA GLN A 201 -0.02 -20.57 17.88
C GLN A 201 1.08 -19.57 18.23
N ARG A 202 1.83 -19.85 19.29
CA ARG A 202 2.97 -19.02 19.69
C ARG A 202 4.05 -19.08 18.60
N PRO A 203 4.50 -17.94 18.05
CA PRO A 203 5.63 -17.92 17.12
C PRO A 203 6.90 -18.43 17.79
N SER A 204 7.83 -18.97 17.00
CA SER A 204 9.19 -19.22 17.47
C SER A 204 9.93 -17.92 17.76
N GLY A 205 10.86 -17.95 18.71
CA GLY A 205 11.67 -16.81 19.10
C GLY A 205 11.26 -16.21 20.44
N ASP A 206 11.95 -15.13 20.81
CA ASP A 206 11.83 -14.43 22.09
C ASP A 206 11.73 -12.91 21.84
N GLY A 207 11.67 -12.11 22.92
CA GLY A 207 11.57 -10.64 22.82
C GLY A 207 10.14 -10.13 22.62
N PHE A 208 9.13 -10.97 22.85
CA PHE A 208 7.72 -10.59 22.78
C PHE A 208 6.89 -11.33 23.84
N ARG A 209 5.79 -10.71 24.25
CA ARG A 209 4.71 -11.33 25.01
C ARG A 209 3.77 -12.04 24.05
N PHE A 210 3.30 -13.22 24.45
CA PHE A 210 2.37 -14.01 23.64
C PHE A 210 1.02 -14.14 24.33
N GLU A 211 -0.04 -14.01 23.54
CA GLU A 211 -1.41 -14.32 23.95
C GLU A 211 -2.09 -15.15 22.86
N ALA A 212 -2.82 -16.20 23.25
CA ALA A 212 -3.55 -17.01 22.29
C ALA A 212 -4.74 -16.21 21.72
N LEU A 213 -4.92 -16.23 20.40
CA LEU A 213 -6.04 -15.55 19.75
C LEU A 213 -7.39 -16.13 20.21
N GLY A 214 -7.50 -17.46 20.26
CA GLY A 214 -8.73 -18.16 20.64
C GLY A 214 -9.87 -17.89 19.65
N ASP A 215 -11.08 -17.66 20.16
CA ASP A 215 -12.26 -17.34 19.35
C ASP A 215 -12.38 -15.85 18.99
N ARG A 216 -11.39 -15.02 19.38
CA ARG A 216 -11.41 -13.59 19.13
C ARG A 216 -11.06 -13.26 17.68
N SER A 217 -11.43 -12.07 17.26
CA SER A 217 -11.05 -11.50 15.96
C SER A 217 -10.14 -10.30 16.17
N CYS A 218 -9.07 -10.22 15.38
CA CYS A 218 -8.16 -9.06 15.35
C CYS A 218 -8.85 -7.75 14.94
N LYS A 219 -10.10 -7.79 14.44
CA LYS A 219 -10.91 -6.59 14.18
C LYS A 219 -11.36 -5.88 15.46
N TYR A 220 -11.45 -6.59 16.59
CA TYR A 220 -11.99 -6.08 17.85
C TYR A 220 -10.96 -6.07 18.99
N ILE A 221 -9.68 -6.15 18.62
CA ILE A 221 -8.52 -6.12 19.52
C ILE A 221 -7.76 -4.84 19.20
#